data_AF-A0A4Q5SCB0-F1
#
_entry.id   AF-A0A4Q5SCB0-F1
#
_cell.length_a   1.000
_cell.length_b   1.000
_cell.length_c   1.000
_cell.angle_alpha   90.00
_cell.angle_beta   90.00
_cell.angle_gamma   90.00
#
_symmetry.space_group_name_H-M   'P 1'
#
loop_
_entity.id
_entity.type
_entity.pdbx_description
1 polymer ?
#
loop_
_entity_poly.entity_id
_entity_poly.type
_entity_poly.pdbx_seq_one_letter_code
_entity_poly.pdbx_strand_id
1 'polypeptide(L)'
;MDRRKFIQSFGLITGSAFIALKTNAFSKYTQQTVKGRVTDGKKGVANVVLSDGFSVVLTDRNGYYQLTPNEKAISIFMSTPSGYEFKTDYNVARQYTDVKGSEFDFKLTPLKRNDSKHHFIIWADPQVKNKKDVKQMMETSVPDTIETIESLGKDALVHGICVGDIVWDNHDLFPDYNAAVAKMGIPFFQALGNHDMDYRMGGDETSDVTFKKVYGPTY
;
A
#
# COMPACT_ATOMS: atom_id res chain seq x y z
N MET A 1 -11.61 66.75 7.01
CA MET A 1 -12.95 66.40 6.50
C MET A 1 -13.25 64.97 6.94
N ASP A 2 -14.18 64.83 7.88
CA ASP A 2 -14.29 63.67 8.76
C ASP A 2 -15.21 62.58 8.19
N ARG A 3 -14.71 61.35 8.07
CA ARG A 3 -15.31 60.20 7.34
C ARG A 3 -16.50 59.53 8.05
N ARG A 4 -17.16 60.22 8.99
CA ARG A 4 -18.21 59.65 9.87
C ARG A 4 -19.66 59.92 9.44
N LYS A 5 -19.91 60.56 8.30
CA LYS A 5 -21.28 60.90 7.83
C LYS A 5 -21.83 60.05 6.67
N PHE A 6 -21.18 58.94 6.31
CA PHE A 6 -21.61 58.10 5.17
C PHE A 6 -22.54 56.93 5.57
N ILE A 7 -22.65 56.55 6.84
CA ILE A 7 -23.31 55.29 7.25
C ILE A 7 -24.75 55.47 7.79
N GLN A 8 -25.32 56.68 7.81
CA GLN A 8 -26.62 56.92 8.48
C GLN A 8 -27.84 57.11 7.55
N SER A 9 -27.80 56.63 6.31
CA SER A 9 -28.97 56.73 5.44
C SER A 9 -29.06 55.56 4.46
N PHE A 10 -29.44 54.38 4.96
CA PHE A 10 -30.37 53.46 4.28
C PHE A 10 -30.73 52.35 5.26
N GLY A 11 -31.58 52.69 6.22
CA GLY A 11 -32.34 51.69 6.96
C GLY A 11 -33.48 51.16 6.12
N LEU A 12 -33.84 49.90 6.40
CA LEU A 12 -35.16 49.31 6.24
C LEU A 12 -35.64 49.01 4.80
N ILE A 13 -35.27 47.83 4.31
CA ILE A 13 -36.24 46.97 3.63
C ILE A 13 -36.55 45.80 4.57
N THR A 14 -37.77 45.87 5.08
CA THR A 14 -38.54 44.81 5.72
C THR A 14 -38.68 43.60 4.80
N GLY A 15 -38.39 42.41 5.31
CA GLY A 15 -38.66 41.15 4.61
C GLY A 15 -38.18 39.96 5.40
N SER A 16 -39.04 39.47 6.28
CA SER A 16 -38.85 38.24 7.05
C SER A 16 -38.55 37.06 6.12
N ALA A 17 -37.29 36.65 6.08
CA ALA A 17 -36.89 35.31 5.66
C ALA A 17 -35.79 34.84 6.62
N PHE A 18 -36.20 34.40 7.81
CA PHE A 18 -35.39 33.43 8.53
C PHE A 18 -35.46 32.13 7.72
N ILE A 19 -34.60 32.00 6.72
CA ILE A 19 -34.25 30.70 6.20
C ILE A 19 -33.43 30.07 7.33
N ALA A 20 -34.11 29.36 8.22
CA ALA A 20 -33.48 28.33 9.01
C ALA A 20 -33.02 27.27 8.00
N LEU A 21 -31.83 27.48 7.42
CA LEU A 21 -31.11 26.41 6.75
C LEU A 21 -30.86 25.38 7.85
N LYS A 22 -31.77 24.41 7.99
CA LYS A 22 -31.40 23.09 8.46
C LYS A 22 -30.48 22.53 7.36
N THR A 23 -29.23 22.95 7.38
CA THR A 23 -28.18 22.28 6.63
C THR A 23 -28.06 20.89 7.22
N ASN A 24 -28.82 19.93 6.68
CA ASN A 24 -28.49 18.51 6.79
C ASN A 24 -27.30 18.20 5.84
N ALA A 25 -26.26 19.03 5.90
CA ALA A 25 -25.04 18.89 5.11
C ALA A 25 -23.85 18.51 5.99
N PHE A 26 -24.12 17.81 7.10
CA PHE A 26 -23.28 16.67 7.40
C PHE A 26 -24.02 15.47 6.81
N SER A 27 -23.70 15.14 5.56
CA SER A 27 -23.72 13.73 5.22
C SER A 27 -22.80 13.11 6.26
N LYS A 28 -23.39 12.46 7.27
CA LYS A 28 -22.67 11.49 8.10
C LYS A 28 -22.22 10.41 7.11
N TYR A 29 -21.13 10.64 6.39
CA TYR A 29 -20.25 9.57 6.01
C TYR A 29 -19.69 9.09 7.35
N THR A 30 -20.47 8.29 8.07
CA THR A 30 -19.90 7.41 9.06
C THR A 30 -18.99 6.52 8.25
N GLN A 31 -17.69 6.84 8.26
CA GLN A 31 -16.66 5.95 7.75
C GLN A 31 -17.00 4.56 8.29
N GLN A 32 -17.29 3.65 7.38
CA GLN A 32 -17.75 2.34 7.76
C GLN A 32 -16.62 1.66 8.51
N THR A 33 -16.88 1.30 9.76
CA THR A 33 -15.90 0.53 10.51
C THR A 33 -15.72 -0.82 9.84
N VAL A 34 -14.46 -1.11 9.56
CA VAL A 34 -13.98 -2.39 9.08
C VAL A 34 -13.62 -3.26 10.28
N LYS A 35 -14.01 -4.53 10.21
CA LYS A 35 -13.59 -5.55 11.18
C LYS A 35 -13.04 -6.76 10.44
N GLY A 36 -12.39 -7.65 11.17
CA GLY A 36 -11.84 -8.84 10.56
C GLY A 36 -11.07 -9.68 11.54
N ARG A 37 -10.49 -10.77 11.03
CA ARG A 37 -9.69 -11.69 11.82
C ARG A 37 -8.43 -12.11 11.08
N VAL A 38 -7.31 -12.10 11.79
CA VAL A 38 -6.06 -12.70 11.33
C VAL A 38 -5.94 -14.10 11.92
N THR A 39 -5.75 -15.10 11.06
CA THR A 39 -5.62 -16.51 11.47
C THR A 39 -4.42 -17.18 10.82
N ASP A 40 -3.89 -18.23 11.46
CA ASP A 40 -2.88 -19.12 10.85
C ASP A 40 -3.50 -20.34 10.13
N GLY A 41 -4.81 -20.27 9.87
CA GLY A 41 -5.63 -21.39 9.39
C GLY A 41 -6.16 -22.33 10.47
N LYS A 42 -5.65 -22.28 11.71
CA LYS A 42 -6.15 -23.08 12.85
C LYS A 42 -6.68 -22.21 13.98
N LYS A 43 -5.96 -21.14 14.33
CA LYS A 43 -6.28 -20.23 15.42
C LYS A 43 -6.09 -18.78 15.00
N GLY A 44 -6.67 -17.88 15.79
CA GLY A 44 -6.39 -16.45 15.66
C GLY A 44 -4.97 -16.11 16.10
N VAL A 45 -4.39 -15.10 15.46
CA VAL A 45 -3.04 -14.62 15.75
C VAL A 45 -3.14 -13.25 16.40
N ALA A 46 -2.65 -13.14 17.63
CA ALA A 46 -2.72 -11.91 18.44
C ALA A 46 -1.59 -10.93 18.09
N ASN A 47 -1.80 -9.65 18.40
CA ASN A 47 -0.83 -8.57 18.22
C ASN A 47 -0.31 -8.42 16.78
N VAL A 48 -1.09 -8.84 15.79
CA VAL A 48 -0.78 -8.58 14.39
C VAL A 48 -1.10 -7.12 14.09
N VAL A 49 -0.16 -6.43 13.44
CA VAL A 49 -0.30 -5.02 13.10
C VAL A 49 -1.06 -4.90 11.78
N LEU A 50 -2.13 -4.11 11.78
CA LEU A 50 -2.85 -3.70 10.58
C LEU A 50 -2.90 -2.19 10.49
N SER A 51 -2.86 -1.66 9.29
CA SER A 51 -2.92 -0.22 9.02
C SER A 51 -3.66 0.07 7.72
N ASP A 52 -4.23 1.27 7.64
CA ASP A 52 -4.81 1.88 6.43
C ASP A 52 -3.94 3.01 5.85
N GLY A 53 -2.73 3.18 6.38
CA GLY A 53 -1.78 4.25 6.04
C GLY A 53 -1.87 5.48 6.93
N PHE A 54 -2.90 5.56 7.78
CA PHE A 54 -3.16 6.71 8.65
C PHE A 54 -3.25 6.31 10.12
N SER A 55 -3.80 5.14 10.38
CA SER A 55 -4.04 4.56 11.70
C SER A 55 -3.43 3.17 11.76
N VAL A 56 -3.08 2.74 12.97
CA VAL A 56 -2.52 1.43 13.24
C VAL A 56 -3.32 0.77 14.36
N VAL A 57 -3.71 -0.49 14.14
CA VAL A 57 -4.41 -1.31 15.13
C VAL A 57 -3.73 -2.66 15.30
N LEU A 58 -3.98 -3.30 16.43
CA LEU A 58 -3.50 -4.63 16.75
C LEU A 58 -4.67 -5.61 16.82
N THR A 59 -4.45 -6.85 16.40
CA THR A 59 -5.39 -7.92 16.69
C THR A 59 -5.41 -8.26 18.18
N ASP A 60 -6.59 -8.62 18.68
CA ASP A 60 -6.78 -9.13 20.03
C ASP A 60 -6.23 -10.55 20.21
N ARG A 61 -6.36 -11.11 21.42
CA ARG A 61 -5.92 -12.48 21.76
C ARG A 61 -6.52 -13.59 20.87
N ASN A 62 -7.64 -13.33 20.23
CA ASN A 62 -8.38 -14.26 19.37
C ASN A 62 -8.18 -13.96 17.88
N GLY A 63 -7.32 -13.00 17.54
CA GLY A 63 -6.99 -12.57 16.18
C GLY A 63 -7.94 -11.53 15.59
N TYR A 64 -8.93 -11.03 16.33
CA TYR A 64 -9.88 -10.05 15.80
C TYR A 64 -9.30 -8.64 15.81
N TYR A 65 -9.62 -7.85 14.80
CA TYR A 65 -9.31 -6.43 14.75
C TYR A 65 -10.53 -5.61 14.29
N GLN A 66 -10.48 -4.33 14.59
CA GLN A 66 -11.45 -3.35 14.14
C GLN A 66 -10.72 -2.03 13.84
N LEU A 67 -11.04 -1.41 12.71
CA LEU A 67 -10.42 -0.19 12.21
C LEU A 67 -11.50 0.65 11.52
N THR A 68 -11.55 1.95 11.78
CA THR A 68 -12.33 2.88 10.95
C THR A 68 -11.36 3.52 9.97
N PRO A 69 -11.37 3.12 8.67
CA PRO A 69 -10.39 3.64 7.72
C PRO A 69 -10.56 5.13 7.50
N ASN A 70 -9.45 5.83 7.29
CA ASN A 70 -9.44 7.22 6.85
C ASN A 70 -10.20 7.39 5.52
N GLU A 71 -10.75 8.58 5.25
CA GLU A 71 -11.50 8.84 4.00
C GLU A 71 -10.60 8.70 2.76
N LYS A 72 -9.29 8.89 2.94
CA LYS A 72 -8.26 8.73 1.90
C LYS A 72 -7.69 7.31 1.81
N ALA A 73 -8.04 6.42 2.74
CA ALA A 73 -7.55 5.07 2.73
C ALA A 73 -8.23 4.24 1.64
N ILE A 74 -7.43 3.67 0.74
CA ILE A 74 -7.91 2.78 -0.33
C ILE A 74 -7.69 1.30 -0.02
N SER A 75 -6.84 0.98 0.96
CA SER A 75 -6.51 -0.39 1.34
C SER A 75 -6.22 -0.51 2.83
N ILE A 76 -6.31 -1.75 3.33
CA ILE A 76 -5.80 -2.15 4.64
C ILE A 76 -4.67 -3.15 4.38
N PHE A 77 -3.54 -2.94 5.02
CA PHE A 77 -2.37 -3.80 4.91
C PHE A 77 -1.94 -4.32 6.27
N MET A 78 -1.26 -5.46 6.24
CA MET A 78 -0.83 -6.20 7.42
C MET A 78 0.70 -6.25 7.45
N SER A 79 1.30 -5.86 8.58
CA SER A 79 2.68 -6.20 8.85
C SER A 79 2.75 -7.70 9.16
N THR A 80 3.48 -8.46 8.35
CA THR A 80 3.58 -9.91 8.54
C THR A 80 4.31 -10.18 9.86
N PRO A 81 3.65 -10.83 10.84
CA PRO A 81 4.29 -11.12 12.12
C PRO A 81 5.39 -12.17 11.96
N SER A 82 6.37 -12.15 12.86
CA SER A 82 7.44 -13.16 12.91
C SER A 82 6.89 -14.58 12.95
N GLY A 83 7.56 -15.51 12.27
CA GLY A 83 7.18 -16.92 12.18
C GLY A 83 6.17 -17.24 11.08
N TYR A 84 5.86 -16.31 10.19
CA TYR A 84 4.90 -16.49 9.11
C TYR A 84 5.46 -16.07 7.74
N GLU A 85 5.00 -16.75 6.69
CA GLU A 85 5.37 -16.48 5.30
C GLU A 85 4.72 -15.19 4.79
N PHE A 86 5.42 -14.50 3.89
CA PHE A 86 4.83 -13.42 3.13
C PHE A 86 3.82 -13.95 2.12
N LYS A 87 2.63 -13.37 2.07
CA LYS A 87 1.66 -13.61 1.01
C LYS A 87 2.19 -12.96 -0.27
N THR A 88 2.28 -13.74 -1.34
CA THR A 88 2.76 -13.28 -2.64
C THR A 88 1.83 -13.72 -3.76
N ASP A 89 1.89 -13.01 -4.89
CA ASP A 89 1.37 -13.44 -6.18
C ASP A 89 2.53 -13.44 -7.18
N TYR A 90 2.94 -14.62 -7.68
CA TYR A 90 4.18 -14.81 -8.43
C TYR A 90 5.39 -14.10 -7.78
N ASN A 91 5.59 -14.33 -6.48
CA ASN A 91 6.67 -13.76 -5.66
C ASN A 91 6.60 -12.26 -5.36
N VAL A 92 5.73 -11.50 -6.05
CA VAL A 92 5.42 -10.11 -5.69
C VAL A 92 4.59 -10.08 -4.41
N ALA A 93 4.99 -9.30 -3.41
CA ALA A 93 4.31 -9.23 -2.12
C ALA A 93 2.88 -8.66 -2.23
N ARG A 94 1.91 -9.27 -1.51
CA ARG A 94 0.47 -8.94 -1.56
C ARG A 94 -0.18 -8.94 -0.18
N GLN A 95 0.43 -8.24 0.78
CA GLN A 95 -0.05 -8.18 2.17
C GLN A 95 -1.08 -7.08 2.42
N TYR A 96 -2.07 -6.93 1.53
CA TYR A 96 -3.12 -5.93 1.63
C TYR A 96 -4.43 -6.39 1.01
N THR A 97 -5.49 -5.63 1.28
CA THR A 97 -6.81 -5.74 0.65
C THR A 97 -7.37 -4.34 0.39
N ASP A 98 -8.12 -4.17 -0.69
CA ASP A 98 -8.86 -2.93 -0.95
C ASP A 98 -9.91 -2.70 0.15
N VAL A 99 -10.16 -1.43 0.51
CA VAL A 99 -11.26 -1.04 1.42
C VAL A 99 -12.58 -1.05 0.64
N LYS A 100 -12.99 -2.23 0.19
CA LYS A 100 -14.25 -2.49 -0.50
C LYS A 100 -15.10 -3.46 0.32
N GLY A 101 -15.81 -2.94 1.30
CA GLY A 101 -16.62 -3.72 2.24
C GLY A 101 -16.34 -3.37 3.70
N SER A 102 -16.79 -4.23 4.62
CA SER A 102 -16.65 -4.02 6.08
C SER A 102 -16.05 -5.19 6.84
N GLU A 103 -15.77 -6.30 6.15
CA GLU A 103 -15.21 -7.50 6.75
C GLU A 103 -14.05 -8.02 5.90
N PHE A 104 -12.85 -8.08 6.46
CA PHE A 104 -11.68 -8.64 5.77
C PHE A 104 -10.88 -9.54 6.69
N ASP A 105 -10.67 -10.78 6.29
CA ASP A 105 -9.85 -11.72 7.03
C ASP A 105 -8.48 -11.87 6.36
N PHE A 106 -7.45 -12.00 7.19
CA PHE A 106 -6.11 -12.35 6.74
C PHE A 106 -5.78 -13.76 7.18
N LYS A 107 -5.20 -14.52 6.26
CA LYS A 107 -4.71 -15.86 6.54
C LYS A 107 -3.19 -15.88 6.39
N LEU A 108 -2.53 -16.21 7.48
CA LEU A 108 -1.09 -16.41 7.55
C LEU A 108 -0.75 -17.88 7.35
N THR A 109 0.40 -18.13 6.72
CA THR A 109 1.00 -19.47 6.62
C THR A 109 2.21 -19.52 7.55
N PRO A 110 2.24 -20.41 8.56
CA PRO A 110 3.40 -20.53 9.44
C PRO A 110 4.65 -20.96 8.68
N LEU A 111 5.79 -20.35 9.00
CA LEU A 111 7.09 -20.81 8.53
C LEU A 111 7.43 -22.17 9.15
N LYS A 112 8.14 -23.00 8.37
CA LYS A 112 8.64 -24.31 8.84
C LYS A 112 9.91 -24.21 9.69
N ARG A 113 10.45 -23.00 9.84
CA ARG A 113 11.72 -22.70 10.53
C ARG A 113 11.63 -21.34 11.20
N ASN A 114 12.53 -21.11 12.17
CA ASN A 114 12.63 -19.83 12.87
C ASN A 114 13.26 -18.76 11.95
N ASP A 115 12.74 -17.54 12.02
CA ASP A 115 13.09 -16.40 11.16
C ASP A 115 13.94 -15.31 11.84
N SER A 116 14.47 -15.58 13.04
CA SER A 116 15.43 -14.71 13.73
C SER A 116 16.74 -14.50 12.96
N LYS A 117 17.00 -15.35 11.97
CA LYS A 117 18.06 -15.17 10.97
C LYS A 117 17.45 -15.24 9.59
N HIS A 118 17.58 -14.14 8.85
CA HIS A 118 17.15 -14.03 7.47
C HIS A 118 18.09 -13.09 6.73
N HIS A 119 18.05 -13.16 5.41
CA HIS A 119 18.77 -12.29 4.50
C HIS A 119 17.79 -11.38 3.77
N PHE A 120 18.28 -10.20 3.43
CA PHE A 120 17.50 -9.18 2.76
C PHE A 120 18.27 -8.68 1.55
N ILE A 121 17.62 -8.69 0.38
CA ILE A 121 18.17 -8.19 -0.88
C ILE A 121 17.51 -6.85 -1.20
N ILE A 122 18.31 -5.86 -1.57
CA ILE A 122 17.82 -4.56 -2.02
C ILE A 122 18.21 -4.40 -3.49
N TRP A 123 17.22 -4.22 -4.35
CA TRP A 123 17.40 -3.63 -5.67
C TRP A 123 17.05 -2.14 -5.60
N ALA A 124 17.85 -1.31 -6.25
CA ALA A 124 17.62 0.12 -6.35
C ALA A 124 17.74 0.52 -7.81
N ASP A 125 16.78 1.32 -8.28
CA ASP A 125 16.77 1.95 -9.59
C ASP A 125 17.06 1.00 -10.78
N PRO A 126 16.35 -0.15 -10.95
CA PRO A 126 16.52 -0.98 -12.14
C PRO A 126 16.29 -0.20 -13.44
N GLN A 127 15.38 0.79 -13.38
CA GLN A 127 15.08 1.76 -14.43
C GLN A 127 14.97 1.14 -15.84
N VAL A 128 14.26 0.01 -15.93
CA VAL A 128 14.14 -0.76 -17.16
C VAL A 128 13.29 0.04 -18.16
N LYS A 129 13.94 0.64 -19.17
CA LYS A 129 13.28 1.60 -20.06
C LYS A 129 12.63 0.97 -21.28
N ASN A 130 13.18 -0.15 -21.75
CA ASN A 130 12.74 -0.79 -22.99
C ASN A 130 13.10 -2.28 -22.99
N LYS A 131 12.70 -3.01 -24.04
CA LYS A 131 12.92 -4.46 -24.15
C LYS A 131 14.40 -4.88 -24.18
N LYS A 132 15.33 -4.02 -24.59
CA LYS A 132 16.77 -4.31 -24.50
C LYS A 132 17.21 -4.34 -23.04
N ASP A 133 16.73 -3.41 -22.22
CA ASP A 133 17.06 -3.35 -20.79
C ASP A 133 16.38 -4.50 -20.04
N VAL A 134 15.14 -4.87 -20.42
CA VAL A 134 14.48 -6.09 -19.92
C VAL A 134 15.36 -7.32 -20.20
N LYS A 135 15.86 -7.45 -21.43
CA LYS A 135 16.73 -8.56 -21.82
C LYS A 135 18.00 -8.57 -20.97
N GLN A 136 18.65 -7.43 -20.79
CA GLN A 136 19.85 -7.32 -19.95
C GLN A 136 19.57 -7.68 -18.48
N MET A 137 18.48 -7.19 -17.89
CA MET A 137 18.06 -7.56 -16.53
C MET A 137 17.86 -9.08 -16.41
N MET A 138 17.20 -9.70 -17.39
CA MET A 138 16.90 -11.14 -17.39
C MET A 138 18.11 -12.03 -17.66
N GLU A 139 19.12 -11.53 -18.38
CA GLU A 139 20.35 -12.25 -18.75
C GLU A 139 21.52 -12.02 -17.78
N THR A 140 21.49 -10.95 -16.98
CA THR A 140 22.56 -10.61 -16.01
C THR A 140 22.03 -10.50 -14.59
N SER A 141 21.29 -9.43 -14.27
CA SER A 141 20.94 -9.11 -12.87
C SER A 141 20.11 -10.19 -12.18
N VAL A 142 19.19 -10.82 -12.89
CA VAL A 142 18.35 -11.91 -12.36
C VAL A 142 19.20 -13.16 -12.07
N PRO A 143 20.00 -13.70 -13.02
CA PRO A 143 20.96 -14.76 -12.73
C PRO A 143 21.90 -14.46 -11.55
N ASP A 144 22.50 -13.27 -11.49
CA ASP A 144 23.41 -12.90 -10.41
C ASP A 144 22.70 -12.90 -9.04
N THR A 145 21.45 -12.43 -9.01
CA THR A 145 20.63 -12.45 -7.79
C THR A 145 20.28 -13.89 -7.38
N ILE A 146 19.97 -14.76 -8.34
CA ILE A 146 19.71 -16.19 -8.07
C ILE A 146 20.96 -16.87 -7.52
N GLU A 147 22.13 -16.66 -8.13
CA GLU A 147 23.40 -17.22 -7.64
C GLU A 147 23.71 -16.73 -6.22
N THR A 148 23.46 -15.45 -5.95
CA THR A 148 23.59 -14.88 -4.61
C THR A 148 22.66 -15.60 -3.62
N ILE A 149 21.38 -15.78 -3.95
CA ILE A 149 20.41 -16.49 -3.11
C ILE A 149 20.85 -17.93 -2.84
N GLU A 150 21.29 -18.65 -3.87
CA GLU A 150 21.74 -20.04 -3.76
C GLU A 150 22.99 -20.17 -2.87
N SER A 151 23.92 -19.19 -2.95
CA SER A 151 25.14 -19.18 -2.15
C SER A 151 24.89 -19.05 -0.64
N LEU A 152 23.73 -18.50 -0.23
CA LEU A 152 23.32 -18.39 1.17
C LEU A 152 22.90 -19.75 1.76
N GLY A 153 22.69 -20.76 0.92
CA GLY A 153 22.34 -22.12 1.29
C GLY A 153 20.83 -22.37 1.27
N LYS A 154 20.45 -23.63 1.00
CA LYS A 154 19.07 -24.10 0.79
C LYS A 154 18.07 -23.79 1.92
N ASP A 155 18.57 -23.53 3.12
CA ASP A 155 17.75 -23.27 4.32
C ASP A 155 17.68 -21.79 4.69
N ALA A 156 18.38 -20.92 3.96
CA ALA A 156 18.31 -19.48 4.16
C ALA A 156 16.89 -18.96 3.90
N LEU A 157 16.40 -18.12 4.81
CA LEU A 157 15.22 -17.30 4.56
C LEU A 157 15.68 -16.02 3.88
N VAL A 158 15.17 -15.76 2.68
CA VAL A 158 15.55 -14.60 1.88
C VAL A 158 14.28 -13.92 1.39
N HIS A 159 14.26 -12.60 1.50
CA HIS A 159 13.27 -11.74 0.86
C HIS A 159 13.97 -10.51 0.30
N GLY A 160 13.32 -9.75 -0.56
CA GLY A 160 13.91 -8.53 -1.10
C GLY A 160 12.93 -7.39 -1.27
N ILE A 161 13.47 -6.23 -1.60
CA ILE A 161 12.72 -5.03 -1.95
C ILE A 161 13.37 -4.34 -3.15
N CYS A 162 12.54 -3.78 -4.04
CA CYS A 162 12.98 -2.74 -4.96
C CYS A 162 12.61 -1.39 -4.34
N VAL A 163 13.58 -0.52 -4.13
CA VAL A 163 13.35 0.78 -3.47
C VAL A 163 12.94 1.90 -4.44
N GLY A 164 12.27 1.53 -5.54
CA GLY A 164 11.75 2.46 -6.54
C GLY A 164 12.52 2.48 -7.85
N ASP A 165 12.00 3.30 -8.76
CA ASP A 165 12.51 3.58 -10.11
C ASP A 165 12.68 2.29 -10.91
N ILE A 166 11.59 1.54 -11.01
CA ILE A 166 11.54 0.20 -11.58
C ILE A 166 11.60 0.25 -13.11
N VAL A 167 10.80 1.12 -13.77
CA VAL A 167 10.53 1.03 -15.23
C VAL A 167 10.69 2.31 -16.08
N TRP A 168 11.51 3.30 -15.69
CA TRP A 168 11.78 4.53 -16.48
C TRP A 168 10.52 5.06 -17.20
N ASP A 169 9.49 5.46 -16.47
CA ASP A 169 8.22 6.03 -16.99
C ASP A 169 7.39 5.12 -17.91
N ASN A 170 7.84 3.88 -18.16
CA ASN A 170 7.22 2.95 -19.10
C ASN A 170 6.51 1.83 -18.34
N HIS A 171 5.35 2.17 -17.77
CA HIS A 171 4.56 1.28 -16.91
C HIS A 171 4.12 -0.03 -17.60
N ASP A 172 4.11 -0.08 -18.93
CA ASP A 172 3.86 -1.30 -19.71
C ASP A 172 4.92 -2.39 -19.48
N LEU A 173 6.05 -2.06 -18.86
CA LEU A 173 7.15 -2.98 -18.52
C LEU A 173 7.05 -3.56 -17.10
N PHE A 174 6.10 -3.12 -16.25
CA PHE A 174 5.88 -3.75 -14.95
C PHE A 174 5.65 -5.27 -15.05
N PRO A 175 4.91 -5.82 -16.04
CA PRO A 175 4.80 -7.26 -16.22
C PRO A 175 6.14 -7.95 -16.51
N ASP A 176 7.05 -7.32 -17.28
CA ASP A 176 8.39 -7.88 -17.53
C ASP A 176 9.23 -7.89 -16.25
N TYR A 177 9.17 -6.81 -15.46
CA TYR A 177 9.80 -6.76 -14.14
C TYR A 177 9.21 -7.81 -13.17
N ASN A 178 7.90 -8.00 -13.17
CA ASN A 178 7.26 -9.03 -12.33
C ASN A 178 7.69 -10.44 -12.75
N ALA A 179 7.94 -10.68 -14.04
CA ALA A 179 8.50 -11.95 -14.51
C ALA A 179 9.94 -12.15 -14.00
N ALA A 180 10.74 -11.08 -13.88
CA ALA A 180 12.05 -11.14 -13.23
C ALA A 180 11.94 -11.49 -11.74
N VAL A 181 11.03 -10.83 -11.00
CA VAL A 181 10.73 -11.15 -9.59
C VAL A 181 10.31 -12.60 -9.39
N ALA A 182 9.39 -13.09 -10.22
CA ALA A 182 8.96 -14.48 -10.20
C ALA A 182 10.12 -15.44 -10.43
N LYS A 183 11.03 -15.10 -11.36
CA LYS A 183 12.20 -15.91 -11.69
C LYS A 183 13.24 -15.94 -10.56
N MET A 184 13.39 -14.86 -9.78
CA MET A 184 14.28 -14.83 -8.60
C MET A 184 13.80 -15.77 -7.48
N GLY A 185 12.52 -16.12 -7.44
CA GLY A 185 12.00 -17.20 -6.58
C GLY A 185 11.88 -16.87 -5.09
N ILE A 186 12.09 -15.61 -4.68
CA ILE A 186 11.95 -15.13 -3.29
C ILE A 186 10.84 -14.08 -3.18
N PRO A 187 10.16 -13.93 -2.02
CA PRO A 187 9.23 -12.83 -1.82
C PRO A 187 9.91 -11.48 -2.03
N PHE A 188 9.29 -10.60 -2.84
CA PHE A 188 9.86 -9.33 -3.21
C PHE A 188 8.84 -8.19 -3.10
N PHE A 189 9.22 -7.16 -2.37
CA PHE A 189 8.45 -5.93 -2.15
C PHE A 189 8.87 -4.85 -3.15
N GLN A 190 8.00 -3.87 -3.38
CA GLN A 190 8.25 -2.77 -4.29
C GLN A 190 7.84 -1.47 -3.59
N ALA A 191 8.74 -0.51 -3.57
CA ALA A 191 8.45 0.87 -3.26
C ALA A 191 8.26 1.65 -4.56
N LEU A 192 7.49 2.73 -4.49
CA LEU A 192 7.28 3.66 -5.58
C LEU A 192 8.51 4.56 -5.72
N GLY A 193 9.12 4.61 -6.91
CA GLY A 193 10.06 5.67 -7.28
C GLY A 193 9.39 6.78 -8.07
N ASN A 194 10.11 7.86 -8.35
CA ASN A 194 9.56 8.94 -9.15
C ASN A 194 9.24 8.45 -10.57
N HIS A 195 10.11 7.66 -11.19
CA HIS A 195 9.91 7.13 -12.55
C HIS A 195 8.81 6.07 -12.66
N ASP A 196 8.20 5.69 -11.54
CA ASP A 196 7.05 4.79 -11.48
C ASP A 196 5.72 5.55 -11.30
N MET A 197 5.77 6.88 -11.28
CA MET A 197 4.61 7.75 -11.09
C MET A 197 3.86 8.07 -12.39
N ASP A 198 2.54 8.17 -12.29
CA ASP A 198 1.65 8.69 -13.33
C ASP A 198 1.76 10.22 -13.46
N TYR A 199 2.89 10.73 -13.96
CA TYR A 199 3.21 12.17 -13.99
C TYR A 199 2.19 13.08 -14.68
N ARG A 200 1.31 12.52 -15.52
CA ARG A 200 0.30 13.27 -16.26
C ARG A 200 -1.07 13.27 -15.58
N MET A 201 -1.22 12.59 -14.45
CA MET A 201 -2.50 12.41 -13.77
C MET A 201 -2.75 13.39 -12.62
N GLY A 202 -1.76 14.18 -12.19
CA GLY A 202 -1.93 15.21 -11.15
C GLY A 202 -0.84 15.18 -10.09
N GLY A 203 -1.23 15.49 -8.85
CA GLY A 203 -0.34 15.51 -7.69
C GLY A 203 -0.30 14.17 -6.94
N ASP A 204 0.11 14.23 -5.68
CA ASP A 204 0.26 13.08 -4.78
C ASP A 204 -0.98 12.17 -4.72
N GLU A 205 -2.18 12.73 -4.88
CA GLU A 205 -3.42 11.95 -4.81
C GLU A 205 -3.63 11.01 -6.00
N THR A 206 -2.95 11.26 -7.13
CA THR A 206 -3.19 10.55 -8.40
C THR A 206 -1.92 10.07 -9.10
N SER A 207 -0.74 10.42 -8.60
CA SER A 207 0.54 10.09 -9.21
C SER A 207 0.95 8.63 -9.04
N ASP A 208 0.23 7.81 -8.28
CA ASP A 208 0.60 6.43 -7.99
C ASP A 208 -0.52 5.41 -8.28
N VAL A 209 -1.50 5.79 -9.11
CA VAL A 209 -2.66 4.96 -9.45
C VAL A 209 -2.24 3.66 -10.13
N THR A 210 -1.35 3.74 -11.13
CA THR A 210 -0.85 2.57 -11.86
C THR A 210 -0.02 1.69 -10.94
N PHE A 211 0.89 2.28 -10.16
CA PHE A 211 1.69 1.53 -9.18
C PHE A 211 0.81 0.82 -8.16
N LYS A 212 -0.17 1.51 -7.56
CA LYS A 212 -1.10 0.93 -6.57
C LYS A 212 -1.90 -0.24 -7.12
N LYS A 213 -2.32 -0.14 -8.38
CA LYS A 213 -3.00 -1.24 -9.07
C LYS A 213 -2.09 -2.45 -9.23
N VAL A 214 -0.78 -2.23 -9.46
CA VAL A 214 0.18 -3.30 -9.72
C VAL A 214 0.82 -3.84 -8.45
N TYR A 215 1.09 -3.06 -7.40
CA TYR A 215 1.86 -3.49 -6.22
C TYR A 215 1.15 -3.26 -4.88
N GLY A 216 0.17 -2.36 -4.84
CA GLY A 216 -0.60 -2.06 -3.63
C GLY A 216 -0.27 -0.71 -3.00
N PRO A 217 -0.63 -0.49 -1.73
CA PRO A 217 -0.46 0.80 -1.06
C PRO A 217 1.00 1.29 -1.07
N THR A 218 1.14 2.62 -1.03
CA THR A 218 2.41 3.36 -1.13
C THR A 218 2.81 4.06 0.18
N TYR A 219 2.24 3.63 1.31
CA TYR A 219 2.40 4.20 2.65
C TYR A 219 2.81 3.16 3.69
#